data_AF-A0A151EKI4-F1
#
_entry.id   AF-A0A151EKI4-F1
#
_cell.length_a   1.000
_cell.length_b   1.000
_cell.length_c   1.000
_cell.angle_alpha   90.00
_cell.angle_beta   90.00
_cell.angle_gamma   90.00
#
_symmetry.space_group_name_H-M   'P 1'
#
loop_
_entity.id
_entity.type
_entity.pdbx_description
1 polymer ?
#
loop_
_entity_poly.entity_id
_entity_poly.type
_entity_poly.pdbx_seq_one_letter_code
_entity_poly.pdbx_strand_id
1 'polypeptide(L)' 'MDLMGLCNICGKPGTMFTCHICGRLVCSNCFDNAQGICNNCKMGKR' A
#
# COMPACT_ATOMS: atom_id res chain seq x y z
N MET A 1 3.60 -13.30 18.28
CA MET A 1 2.69 -12.70 17.30
C MET A 1 3.53 -12.13 16.16
N ASP A 2 3.66 -12.88 15.08
CA ASP A 2 4.22 -12.39 13.83
C ASP A 2 3.19 -11.44 13.22
N LEU A 3 3.33 -10.15 13.50
CA LEU A 3 2.49 -9.12 12.91
C LEU A 3 2.90 -8.93 11.45
N MET A 4 2.68 -9.95 10.61
CA MET A 4 2.61 -9.71 9.17
C MET A 4 1.43 -8.76 9.01
N GLY A 5 1.72 -7.49 8.67
CA GLY A 5 0.66 -6.52 8.45
C GLY A 5 -0.31 -7.04 7.39
N LEU A 6 -1.44 -6.36 7.22
CA LEU A 6 -2.31 -6.59 6.07
C LEU A 6 -2.30 -5.35 5.19
N CYS A 7 -2.32 -5.55 3.88
CA CYS A 7 -2.46 -4.44 2.94
C CYS A 7 -3.76 -3.69 3.25
N ASN A 8 -3.68 -2.38 3.46
CA ASN A 8 -4.84 -1.55 3.78
C ASN A 8 -5.83 -1.40 2.60
N ILE A 9 -5.46 -1.86 1.40
CA ILE A 9 -6.30 -1.81 0.19
C ILE A 9 -6.96 -3.15 -0.09
N CYS A 10 -6.21 -4.26 -0.08
CA CYS A 10 -6.72 -5.57 -0.48
C CYS A 10 -6.83 -6.57 0.68
N GLY A 11 -6.37 -6.22 1.88
CA GLY A 11 -6.42 -7.09 3.06
C GLY A 11 -5.49 -8.30 3.00
N LYS A 12 -4.61 -8.40 2.00
CA LYS A 12 -3.69 -9.54 1.86
C LYS A 12 -2.39 -9.31 2.63
N PRO A 13 -1.82 -10.34 3.27
CA PRO A 13 -0.46 -10.30 3.79
C PRO A 13 0.56 -10.29 2.63
N GLY A 14 1.76 -9.78 2.89
CA GLY A 14 2.85 -9.77 1.91
C GLY A 14 3.86 -8.66 2.17
N THR A 15 4.77 -8.44 1.21
CA THR A 15 5.77 -7.36 1.26
C THR A 15 5.08 -6.01 1.28
N MET A 16 5.41 -5.20 2.28
CA MET A 16 4.74 -3.96 2.59
C MET A 16 5.51 -2.73 2.22
N PHE A 17 4.78 -1.76 1.69
CA PHE A 17 5.25 -0.46 1.27
C PHE A 17 4.36 0.63 1.86
N THR A 18 4.97 1.73 2.23
CA THR A 18 4.26 2.88 2.79
C THR A 18 4.06 3.90 1.70
N CYS A 19 2.81 4.26 1.41
CA CYS A 19 2.52 5.33 0.47
C CYS A 19 2.97 6.68 1.02
N HIS A 20 3.81 7.42 0.28
CA HIS A 20 4.27 8.75 0.70
C HIS A 20 3.16 9.80 0.81
N ILE A 21 2.06 9.64 0.05
CA ILE A 21 0.94 10.60 0.04
C ILE A 21 -0.01 10.39 1.23
N CYS A 22 -0.50 9.16 1.45
CA CYS A 22 -1.53 8.88 2.46
C CYS A 22 -1.00 8.18 3.71
N GLY A 23 0.26 7.75 3.72
CA GLY A 23 0.87 7.02 4.84
C GLY A 23 0.36 5.58 5.02
N ARG A 24 -0.54 5.09 4.15
CA ARG A 24 -1.09 3.73 4.27
C ARG A 24 -0.05 2.68 3.90
N LEU A 25 -0.07 1.60 4.68
CA LEU A 25 0.70 0.38 4.45
C LEU A 25 -0.01 -0.52 3.43
N VAL A 26 0.64 -0.76 2.30
CA VAL A 26 0.07 -1.48 1.15
C VAL A 26 1.03 -2.54 0.64
N CYS A 27 0.51 -3.64 0.10
CA CYS A 27 1.36 -4.66 -0.50
C CYS A 27 1.98 -4.18 -1.82
N SER A 28 3.05 -4.84 -2.27
CA SER A 28 3.68 -4.59 -3.59
C SER A 28 2.69 -4.49 -4.74
N ASN A 29 1.64 -5.32 -4.75
CA ASN A 29 0.63 -5.30 -5.81
C ASN A 29 -0.27 -4.05 -5.79
N CYS A 30 -0.42 -3.42 -4.63
CA CYS A 30 -1.21 -2.20 -4.43
C CYS A 30 -0.35 -0.94 -4.34
N PHE A 31 0.97 -1.09 -4.47
CA PHE A 31 1.96 -0.03 -4.44
C PHE A 31 2.51 0.20 -5.85
N ASP A 32 2.52 1.46 -6.28
CA ASP A 32 3.15 1.91 -7.50
C ASP A 32 4.59 2.31 -7.19
N ASN A 33 5.53 1.42 -7.52
CA ASN A 33 6.96 1.65 -7.30
C ASN A 33 7.54 2.81 -8.14
N ALA A 34 6.92 3.14 -9.27
CA ALA A 34 7.40 4.23 -10.12
C ALA A 34 7.18 5.60 -9.47
N GLN A 35 6.04 5.78 -8.79
CA GLN A 35 5.69 7.02 -8.10
C GLN A 35 5.89 6.96 -6.57
N GLY A 36 6.05 5.78 -5.99
CA GLY A 36 6.18 5.60 -4.54
C GLY A 36 4.85 5.77 -3.79
N ILE A 37 3.72 5.46 -4.44
CA ILE A 37 2.37 5.73 -3.91
C ILE A 37 1.45 4.51 -4.04
N CYS A 38 0.33 4.48 -3.33
CA CYS A 38 -0.65 3.40 -3.49
C CYS A 38 -1.60 3.63 -4.68
N ASN A 39 -2.23 2.56 -5.17
CA ASN A 39 -3.15 2.63 -6.30
C ASN A 39 -4.35 3.60 -6.09
N ASN A 40 -4.82 3.78 -4.84
CA ASN A 40 -5.87 4.77 -4.56
C ASN A 40 -5.39 6.20 -4.80
N CYS A 41 -4.20 6.56 -4.30
CA CYS A 41 -3.59 7.86 -4.53
C CYS A 41 -3.25 8.07 -6.00
N LYS A 42 -2.75 7.03 -6.69
CA LYS A 42 -2.50 7.05 -8.14
C LYS A 42 -3.76 7.38 -8.93
N MET A 43 -4.91 6.83 -8.53
CA MET A 43 -6.19 7.05 -9.20
C MET A 43 -6.91 8.35 -8.77
N GLY A 44 -6.29 9.15 -7.89
CA GLY A 44 -6.88 10.42 -7.43
C GLY A 44 -8.13 10.26 -6.56
N LYS A 45 -8.40 9.06 -6.02
CA LYS A 45 -9.47 8.87 -5.03
C LYS A 45 -8.97 9.41 -3.69
N ARG A 46 -9.26 10.68 -3.42
CA ARG A 46 -8.96 11.37 -2.15
C ARG A 46 -10.07 11.17 -1.14
#